data_AF-A0A7R9MNW3-F1
#
_entry.id   AF-A0A7R9MNW3-F1
#
_cell.length_a   1.000
_cell.length_b   1.000
_cell.length_c   1.000
_cell.angle_alpha   90.00
_cell.angle_beta   90.00
_cell.angle_gamma   90.00
#
_symmetry.space_group_name_H-M   'P 1'
#
loop_
_entity.id
_entity.type
_entity.pdbx_description
1 polymer ?
#
loop_
_entity_poly.entity_id
_entity_poly.type
_entity_poly.pdbx_seq_one_letter_code
_entity_poly.pdbx_strand_id
1 'polypeptide(L)'
;MAIDAGVGLLNGMFSASTNYMKAQHTIANSSKFVTEIFAHFSALQADLVPYWELPLGKSPSTFIDKFLPDKYEANPAKFIEFIETFGTHFISRGHYGGVFRLSFNLQNQLRYTMSDTQIKADAKGTFFNILKANGAYGGETVKITESFKSQSELTEFYYGGIANLLKPASWKDWWDSVSGNPWLFKGQLEPITKLIPDGPKNVAITKAIEIYLDKAYLNDILRSAYSFISKAKIGADQVLTYVTRTQELLAQVIPDHRLVGELGSQVKEYIETPEWFYQAKLCYSWYPDGDGGQCSASDRLLCAMVNSMTPWYRDDTDQRGGGCRMKWGIVQQGLTPNWFNQVQI
;
A
#
# COMPACT_ATOMS: atom_id res chain seq x y z
N MET A 1 6.29 2.33 -3.89
CA MET A 1 5.14 2.96 -3.22
C MET A 1 5.48 4.42 -3.01
N ALA A 2 4.76 5.34 -3.64
CA ALA A 2 4.95 6.76 -3.41
C ALA A 2 4.06 7.18 -2.23
N ILE A 3 4.69 7.53 -1.11
CA ILE A 3 4.02 8.20 0.01
C ILE A 3 4.05 9.69 -0.36
N ASP A 4 2.97 10.20 -0.94
CA ASP A 4 2.88 11.60 -1.38
C ASP A 4 1.83 12.37 -0.57
N ALA A 5 1.99 12.33 0.76
CA ALA A 5 1.21 13.14 1.70
C ALA A 5 2.08 13.99 2.65
N GLY A 6 3.41 13.99 2.47
CA GLY A 6 4.33 14.80 3.29
C GLY A 6 4.27 14.49 4.80
N VAL A 7 3.68 13.35 5.18
CA VAL A 7 3.51 12.97 6.59
C VAL A 7 4.73 12.14 7.00
N GLY A 8 5.38 12.53 8.11
CA GLY A 8 6.36 11.66 8.75
C GLY A 8 5.70 10.31 9.08
N LEU A 9 6.42 9.21 8.84
CA LEU A 9 5.95 7.86 9.11
C LEU A 9 5.75 7.65 10.62
N LEU A 10 4.60 8.06 11.16
CA LEU A 10 4.16 7.62 12.47
C LEU A 10 3.62 6.19 12.32
N ASN A 11 4.13 5.28 13.13
CA ASN A 11 3.61 3.91 13.21
C ASN A 11 2.10 3.96 13.58
N GLY A 12 1.28 3.15 12.92
CA GLY A 12 -0.18 3.14 13.12
C GLY A 12 -0.96 4.17 12.31
N MET A 13 -0.28 5.08 11.61
CA MET A 13 -0.94 6.04 10.75
C MET A 13 -1.64 5.33 9.58
N PHE A 14 -2.92 5.64 9.39
CA PHE A 14 -3.83 4.97 8.43
C PHE A 14 -4.07 3.48 8.69
N SER A 15 -3.48 2.86 9.71
CA SER A 15 -3.68 1.43 10.03
C SER A 15 -5.12 1.07 10.37
N ALA A 16 -5.89 2.05 10.85
CA ALA A 16 -7.34 1.95 11.11
C ALA A 16 -8.22 2.32 9.90
N SER A 17 -7.64 2.78 8.78
CA SER A 17 -8.41 3.15 7.58
C SER A 17 -9.04 1.93 6.94
N THR A 18 -10.36 1.97 6.70
CA THR A 18 -11.07 0.88 6.01
C THR A 18 -10.47 0.54 4.65
N ASN A 19 -10.00 1.54 3.90
CA ASN A 19 -9.38 1.31 2.59
C ASN A 19 -8.02 0.62 2.73
N TYR A 20 -7.22 1.02 3.71
CA TYR A 20 -5.95 0.35 4.01
C TYR A 20 -6.19 -1.11 4.42
N MET A 21 -7.13 -1.35 5.36
CA MET A 21 -7.48 -2.70 5.81
C MET A 21 -7.97 -3.58 4.66
N LYS A 22 -8.81 -3.05 3.76
CA LYS A 22 -9.28 -3.78 2.57
C LYS A 22 -8.13 -4.08 1.62
N ALA A 23 -7.27 -3.11 1.32
CA ALA A 23 -6.12 -3.31 0.43
C ALA A 23 -5.15 -4.35 0.99
N GLN A 24 -4.81 -4.24 2.27
CA GLN A 24 -3.98 -5.21 2.97
C GLN A 24 -4.62 -6.59 2.98
N HIS A 25 -5.92 -6.72 3.27
CA HIS A 25 -6.62 -7.99 3.20
C HIS A 25 -6.56 -8.60 1.78
N THR A 26 -6.83 -7.81 0.75
CA THR A 26 -6.75 -8.28 -0.65
C THR A 26 -5.34 -8.78 -0.97
N ILE A 27 -4.30 -8.01 -0.69
CA ILE A 27 -2.92 -8.39 -1.02
C ILE A 27 -2.44 -9.55 -0.16
N ALA A 28 -2.72 -9.49 1.14
CA ALA A 28 -2.17 -10.40 2.12
C ALA A 28 -2.99 -11.68 2.28
N ASN A 29 -4.26 -11.75 1.85
CA ASN A 29 -5.09 -12.95 2.02
C ASN A 29 -5.71 -13.49 0.72
N SER A 30 -5.78 -12.69 -0.35
CA SER A 30 -6.21 -13.21 -1.64
C SER A 30 -5.00 -13.46 -2.55
N SER A 31 -5.08 -14.47 -3.41
CA SER A 31 -4.07 -14.68 -4.47
C SER A 31 -4.24 -13.65 -5.59
N LYS A 32 -4.33 -12.37 -5.21
CA LYS A 32 -4.49 -11.23 -6.10
C LYS A 32 -3.45 -10.17 -5.77
N PHE A 33 -3.14 -9.34 -6.75
CA PHE A 33 -2.38 -8.11 -6.56
C PHE A 33 -3.17 -6.93 -7.12
N VAL A 34 -2.87 -5.73 -6.63
CA VAL A 34 -3.57 -4.51 -7.03
C VAL A 34 -2.68 -3.70 -7.95
N THR A 35 -3.23 -3.22 -9.06
CA THR A 35 -2.61 -2.20 -9.91
C THR A 35 -3.54 -0.99 -9.96
N GLU A 36 -2.99 0.20 -9.85
CA GLU A 36 -3.77 1.42 -9.86
C GLU A 36 -3.29 2.39 -10.92
N ILE A 37 -4.25 3.08 -11.55
CA ILE A 37 -4.00 4.25 -12.39
C ILE A 37 -4.67 5.43 -11.72
N PHE A 38 -3.93 6.53 -11.61
CA PHE A 38 -4.38 7.73 -10.95
C PHE A 38 -4.14 8.93 -11.86
N ALA A 39 -5.21 9.61 -12.25
CA ALA A 39 -5.18 10.88 -12.94
C ALA A 39 -5.86 11.93 -12.06
N HIS A 40 -5.26 13.11 -11.97
CA HIS A 40 -5.82 14.22 -11.21
C HIS A 40 -5.74 15.52 -12.00
N PHE A 41 -6.69 16.41 -11.71
CA PHE A 41 -6.84 17.71 -12.34
C PHE A 41 -6.85 18.75 -11.24
N SER A 42 -5.74 19.46 -11.06
CA SER A 42 -5.63 20.49 -10.04
C SER A 42 -6.51 21.68 -10.40
N ALA A 43 -7.47 22.02 -9.54
CA ALA A 43 -8.33 23.19 -9.71
C ALA A 43 -7.84 24.35 -8.82
N LEU A 44 -7.55 24.06 -7.55
CA LEU A 44 -7.08 25.05 -6.59
C LEU A 44 -6.13 24.44 -5.57
N GLN A 45 -5.27 25.29 -5.03
CA GLN A 45 -4.49 25.02 -3.83
C GLN A 45 -4.97 25.97 -2.74
N ALA A 46 -5.20 25.44 -1.54
CA ALA A 46 -5.49 26.23 -0.36
C ALA A 46 -4.39 26.02 0.66
N ASP A 47 -3.75 27.11 1.04
CA ASP A 47 -2.77 27.16 2.13
C ASP A 47 -3.43 27.86 3.32
N LEU A 48 -3.40 27.21 4.49
CA LEU A 48 -3.79 27.88 5.72
C LEU A 48 -2.69 28.87 6.12
N VAL A 49 -3.11 29.94 6.79
CA VAL A 49 -2.16 30.81 7.50
C VAL A 49 -1.38 29.97 8.52
N PRO A 50 -0.18 30.40 8.90
CA PRO A 50 0.61 29.67 9.88
C PRO A 50 -0.15 29.37 11.17
N TYR A 51 0.15 28.23 11.81
CA TYR A 51 -0.63 27.71 12.93
C TYR A 51 -0.75 28.69 14.11
N TRP A 52 0.23 29.58 14.32
CA TRP A 52 0.21 30.59 15.39
C TRP A 52 -0.82 31.72 15.16
N GLU A 53 -1.33 31.86 13.94
CA GLU A 53 -2.40 32.78 13.56
C GLU A 53 -3.74 32.07 13.34
N LEU A 54 -3.77 30.74 13.37
CA LEU A 54 -4.94 29.93 13.08
C LEU A 54 -5.63 29.47 14.38
N PRO A 55 -6.73 30.11 14.81
CA PRO A 55 -7.47 29.62 15.97
C PRO A 55 -8.21 28.32 15.65
N LEU A 56 -8.38 27.45 16.66
CA LEU A 56 -9.34 26.36 16.57
C LEU A 56 -10.75 26.88 16.33
N GLY A 57 -11.52 26.14 15.52
CA GLY A 57 -12.95 26.39 15.37
C GLY A 57 -13.70 26.30 16.69
N LYS A 58 -14.87 26.94 16.77
CA LYS A 58 -15.70 27.01 17.99
C LYS A 58 -16.02 25.65 18.60
N SER A 59 -16.29 24.64 17.76
CA SER A 59 -16.66 23.29 18.22
C SER A 59 -15.50 22.57 18.91
N PRO A 60 -14.31 22.39 18.29
CA PRO A 60 -13.18 21.76 18.97
C PRO A 60 -12.70 22.55 20.19
N SER A 61 -12.69 23.89 20.14
CA SER A 61 -12.31 24.69 21.32
C SER A 61 -13.28 24.50 22.48
N THR A 62 -14.59 24.58 22.23
CA THR A 62 -15.61 24.32 23.26
C THR A 62 -15.49 22.90 23.82
N PHE A 63 -15.16 21.91 22.97
CA PHE A 63 -15.01 20.54 23.43
C PHE A 63 -13.83 20.38 24.38
N ILE A 64 -12.67 20.93 24.01
CA ILE A 64 -11.46 20.93 24.83
C ILE A 64 -11.74 21.62 26.16
N ASP A 65 -12.37 22.80 26.13
CA ASP A 65 -12.57 23.62 27.32
C ASP A 65 -13.56 22.97 28.31
N LYS A 66 -14.67 22.42 27.82
CA LYS A 66 -15.77 21.95 28.66
C LYS A 66 -15.72 20.47 29.02
N PHE A 67 -15.15 19.62 28.16
CA PHE A 67 -15.27 18.16 28.31
C PHE A 67 -13.94 17.45 28.54
N LEU A 68 -12.81 18.02 28.14
CA LEU A 68 -11.52 17.40 28.38
C LEU A 68 -10.95 17.79 29.75
N PRO A 69 -10.56 16.80 30.58
CA PRO A 69 -9.79 17.08 31.79
C PRO A 69 -8.34 17.46 31.44
N ASP A 70 -7.59 17.97 32.43
CA ASP A 70 -6.19 18.38 32.24
C ASP A 70 -5.21 17.20 32.08
N LYS A 71 -5.65 15.99 32.41
CA LYS A 71 -4.84 14.76 32.35
C LYS A 71 -5.60 13.67 31.61
N TYR A 72 -4.89 12.92 30.77
CA TYR A 72 -5.46 11.80 30.02
C TYR A 72 -6.13 10.77 30.94
N GLU A 73 -5.46 10.42 32.04
CA GLU A 73 -5.88 9.37 32.97
C GLU A 73 -7.22 9.66 33.66
N ALA A 74 -7.61 10.93 33.75
CA ALA A 74 -8.85 11.31 34.42
C ALA A 74 -10.09 10.88 33.63
N ASN A 75 -10.02 10.88 32.29
CA ASN A 75 -11.12 10.40 31.44
C ASN A 75 -10.65 10.05 30.02
N PRO A 76 -9.98 8.89 29.82
CA PRO A 76 -9.47 8.46 28.51
C PRO A 76 -10.54 8.45 27.40
N ALA A 77 -11.78 8.06 27.74
CA ALA A 77 -12.88 7.96 26.78
C ALA A 77 -13.21 9.32 26.12
N LYS A 78 -13.09 10.43 26.85
CA LYS A 78 -13.34 11.78 26.29
C LYS A 78 -12.26 12.22 25.31
N PHE A 79 -11.02 11.77 25.47
CA PHE A 79 -9.98 12.02 24.48
C PHE A 79 -10.17 11.18 23.22
N ILE A 80 -10.61 9.92 23.36
CA ILE A 80 -10.99 9.11 22.20
C ILE A 80 -12.15 9.76 21.45
N GLU A 81 -13.20 10.22 22.15
CA GLU A 81 -14.31 10.95 21.54
C GLU A 81 -13.82 12.21 20.80
N PHE A 82 -12.86 12.96 21.36
CA PHE A 82 -12.22 14.09 20.68
C PHE A 82 -11.51 13.66 19.39
N ILE A 83 -10.70 12.59 19.44
CA ILE A 83 -9.94 12.09 18.28
C ILE A 83 -10.88 11.56 17.19
N GLU A 84 -11.93 10.84 17.55
CA GLU A 84 -12.93 10.32 16.61
C GLU A 84 -13.76 11.43 15.97
N THR A 85 -13.98 12.54 16.69
CA THR A 85 -14.78 13.68 16.20
C THR A 85 -13.96 14.64 15.36
N PHE A 86 -12.74 14.98 15.77
CA PHE A 86 -11.93 16.05 15.18
C PHE A 86 -10.66 15.56 14.47
N GLY A 87 -10.31 14.28 14.62
CA GLY A 87 -9.10 13.69 14.07
C GLY A 87 -7.85 13.98 14.88
N THR A 88 -6.71 13.48 14.39
CA THR A 88 -5.38 13.67 14.99
C THR A 88 -4.58 14.77 14.28
N HIS A 89 -4.99 15.16 13.08
CA HIS A 89 -4.30 16.09 12.19
C HIS A 89 -5.29 17.04 11.52
N PHE A 90 -4.79 18.18 11.05
CA PHE A 90 -5.49 19.06 10.13
C PHE A 90 -4.68 19.21 8.83
N ILE A 91 -5.33 19.67 7.77
CA ILE A 91 -4.69 19.92 6.48
C ILE A 91 -4.15 21.35 6.48
N SER A 92 -2.83 21.53 6.54
CA SER A 92 -2.22 22.87 6.48
C SER A 92 -2.10 23.39 5.05
N ARG A 93 -1.96 22.47 4.08
CA ARG A 93 -2.00 22.75 2.64
C ARG A 93 -2.83 21.67 1.94
N GLY A 94 -3.83 22.07 1.18
CA GLY A 94 -4.66 21.15 0.40
C GLY A 94 -4.62 21.47 -1.09
N HIS A 95 -4.49 20.44 -1.92
CA HIS A 95 -4.69 20.50 -3.36
C HIS A 95 -6.04 19.89 -3.69
N TYR A 96 -6.90 20.68 -4.32
CA TYR A 96 -8.26 20.31 -4.62
C TYR A 96 -8.51 20.32 -6.11
N GLY A 97 -9.34 19.40 -6.56
CA GLY A 97 -9.55 19.18 -7.99
C GLY A 97 -10.36 17.94 -8.30
N GLY A 98 -10.19 17.45 -9.52
CA GLY A 98 -10.85 16.24 -10.00
C GLY A 98 -9.91 15.07 -9.90
N VAL A 99 -10.41 13.90 -9.54
CA VAL A 99 -9.64 12.66 -9.51
C VAL A 99 -10.38 11.61 -10.29
N PHE A 100 -9.67 10.98 -11.21
CA PHE A 100 -10.09 9.75 -11.86
C PHE A 100 -9.11 8.65 -11.53
N ARG A 101 -9.57 7.67 -10.76
CA ARG A 101 -8.77 6.53 -10.29
C ARG A 101 -9.36 5.23 -10.81
N LEU A 102 -8.51 4.38 -11.37
CA LEU A 102 -8.83 3.00 -11.70
C LEU A 102 -8.08 2.08 -10.75
N SER A 103 -8.79 1.11 -10.17
CA SER A 103 -8.20 0.06 -9.34
C SER A 103 -8.49 -1.29 -9.98
N PHE A 104 -7.43 -2.02 -10.30
CA PHE A 104 -7.48 -3.35 -10.88
C PHE A 104 -7.10 -4.38 -9.81
N ASN A 105 -8.03 -5.24 -9.44
CA ASN A 105 -7.71 -6.44 -8.67
C ASN A 105 -7.39 -7.57 -9.65
N LEU A 106 -6.11 -7.95 -9.74
CA LEU A 106 -5.59 -8.89 -10.72
C LEU A 106 -5.27 -10.22 -10.06
N GLN A 107 -5.65 -11.34 -10.67
CA GLN A 107 -5.26 -12.66 -10.17
C GLN A 107 -3.74 -12.85 -10.27
N ASN A 108 -3.12 -13.46 -9.26
CA ASN A 108 -1.68 -13.75 -9.27
C ASN A 108 -1.29 -14.64 -10.46
N GLN A 109 -2.23 -15.47 -10.96
CA GLN A 109 -1.99 -16.31 -12.12
C GLN A 109 -1.58 -15.51 -13.37
N LEU A 110 -2.04 -14.26 -13.45
CA LEU A 110 -1.72 -13.36 -14.56
C LEU A 110 -0.21 -13.13 -14.68
N ARG A 111 0.53 -13.12 -13.56
CA ARG A 111 2.00 -12.97 -13.57
C ARG A 111 2.72 -14.13 -14.26
N TYR A 112 2.12 -15.32 -14.33
CA TYR A 112 2.68 -16.46 -15.07
C TYR A 112 2.54 -16.35 -16.58
N THR A 113 1.64 -15.48 -17.05
CA THR A 113 1.33 -15.35 -18.49
C THR A 113 1.67 -13.96 -19.02
N MET A 114 1.88 -12.98 -18.15
CA MET A 114 2.15 -11.59 -18.51
C MET A 114 3.26 -11.00 -17.64
N SER A 115 4.18 -10.29 -18.29
CA SER A 115 5.16 -9.44 -17.61
C SER A 115 4.51 -8.19 -16.99
N ASP A 116 5.16 -7.60 -15.99
CA ASP A 116 4.74 -6.32 -15.40
C ASP A 116 4.60 -5.20 -16.44
N THR A 117 5.46 -5.19 -17.47
CA THR A 117 5.38 -4.21 -18.56
C THR A 117 4.10 -4.40 -19.39
N GLN A 118 3.71 -5.64 -19.68
CA GLN A 118 2.47 -5.94 -20.38
C GLN A 118 1.25 -5.60 -19.52
N ILE A 119 1.26 -5.94 -18.22
CA ILE A 119 0.19 -5.58 -17.28
C ILE A 119 0.00 -4.05 -17.22
N LYS A 120 1.10 -3.29 -17.13
CA LYS A 120 1.06 -1.82 -17.15
C LYS A 120 0.52 -1.28 -18.47
N ALA A 121 0.93 -1.86 -19.59
CA ALA A 121 0.46 -1.45 -20.91
C ALA A 121 -1.06 -1.70 -21.06
N ASP A 122 -1.56 -2.85 -20.61
CA ASP A 122 -2.98 -3.20 -20.68
C ASP A 122 -3.83 -2.37 -19.71
N ALA A 123 -3.35 -2.10 -18.49
CA ALA A 123 -4.01 -1.18 -17.56
C ALA A 123 -4.09 0.23 -18.18
N LYS A 124 -2.99 0.74 -18.73
CA LYS A 124 -2.93 2.06 -19.40
C LYS A 124 -3.85 2.10 -20.62
N GLY A 125 -3.88 1.04 -21.42
CA GLY A 125 -4.78 0.92 -22.55
C GLY A 125 -6.25 0.97 -22.11
N THR A 126 -6.59 0.27 -21.03
CA THR A 126 -7.94 0.28 -20.45
C THR A 126 -8.35 1.69 -20.03
N PHE A 127 -7.45 2.42 -19.37
CA PHE A 127 -7.66 3.83 -19.02
C PHE A 127 -7.97 4.71 -20.25
N PHE A 128 -7.15 4.63 -21.31
CA PHE A 128 -7.40 5.41 -22.52
C PHE A 128 -8.67 5.01 -23.26
N ASN A 129 -9.04 3.72 -23.22
CA ASN A 129 -10.30 3.26 -23.79
C ASN A 129 -11.51 3.84 -23.05
N ILE A 130 -11.45 3.94 -21.72
CA ILE A 130 -12.50 4.59 -20.92
C ILE A 130 -12.57 6.09 -21.24
N LEU A 131 -11.42 6.77 -21.29
CA LEU A 131 -11.37 8.18 -21.70
C LEU A 131 -11.97 8.38 -23.09
N LYS A 132 -11.63 7.52 -24.05
CA LYS A 132 -12.16 7.57 -25.41
C LYS A 132 -13.68 7.36 -25.45
N ALA A 133 -14.18 6.35 -24.75
CA ALA A 133 -15.62 6.06 -24.66
C ALA A 133 -16.41 7.24 -24.08
N ASN A 134 -15.77 8.06 -23.26
CA ASN A 134 -16.34 9.27 -22.68
C ASN A 134 -16.03 10.57 -23.44
N GLY A 135 -15.41 10.49 -24.62
CA GLY A 135 -15.09 11.65 -25.47
C GLY A 135 -13.88 12.46 -25.00
N ALA A 136 -13.11 11.96 -24.04
CA ALA A 136 -11.95 12.63 -23.44
C ALA A 136 -10.63 12.39 -24.19
N TYR A 137 -10.61 11.43 -25.14
CA TYR A 137 -9.41 11.03 -25.85
C TYR A 137 -9.73 10.70 -27.31
N GLY A 138 -9.02 11.33 -28.24
CA GLY A 138 -9.22 11.19 -29.69
C GLY A 138 -8.31 10.15 -30.37
N GLY A 139 -7.42 9.48 -29.63
CA GLY A 139 -6.52 8.49 -30.23
C GLY A 139 -7.19 7.15 -30.56
N GLU A 140 -6.41 6.22 -31.11
CA GLU A 140 -6.89 4.88 -31.44
C GLU A 140 -7.29 4.08 -30.20
N THR A 141 -8.22 3.13 -30.39
CA THR A 141 -8.63 2.21 -29.31
C THR A 141 -7.49 1.23 -29.07
N VAL A 142 -7.04 1.13 -27.82
CA VAL A 142 -5.94 0.25 -27.45
C VAL A 142 -6.47 -1.17 -27.30
N LYS A 143 -5.89 -2.12 -28.03
CA LYS A 143 -6.23 -3.54 -27.89
C LYS A 143 -5.70 -4.06 -26.54
N ILE A 144 -6.62 -4.51 -25.68
CA ILE A 144 -6.30 -5.11 -24.38
C ILE A 144 -6.30 -6.62 -24.53
N THR A 145 -5.32 -7.31 -23.94
CA THR A 145 -5.22 -8.76 -24.04
C THR A 145 -6.39 -9.46 -23.32
N GLU A 146 -6.81 -10.61 -23.84
CA GLU A 146 -7.91 -11.37 -23.25
C GLU A 146 -7.53 -11.95 -21.88
N SER A 147 -6.25 -12.29 -21.70
CA SER A 147 -5.72 -12.76 -20.40
C SER A 147 -5.90 -11.69 -19.32
N PHE A 148 -5.53 -10.43 -19.62
CA PHE A 148 -5.74 -9.32 -18.69
C PHE A 148 -7.21 -9.11 -18.37
N LYS A 149 -8.08 -9.02 -19.39
CA LYS A 149 -9.52 -8.80 -19.18
C LYS A 149 -10.16 -9.86 -18.30
N SER A 150 -9.95 -11.14 -18.63
CA SER A 150 -10.58 -12.27 -17.94
C SER A 150 -10.08 -12.48 -16.50
N GLN A 151 -8.89 -11.97 -16.17
CA GLN A 151 -8.27 -12.12 -14.84
C GLN A 151 -8.17 -10.79 -14.08
N SER A 152 -8.90 -9.76 -14.51
CA SER A 152 -8.95 -8.46 -13.85
C SER A 152 -10.37 -8.10 -13.41
N GLU A 153 -10.49 -7.53 -12.22
CA GLU A 153 -11.69 -6.84 -11.76
C GLU A 153 -11.37 -5.34 -11.70
N LEU A 154 -12.07 -4.54 -12.50
CA LEU A 154 -11.91 -3.09 -12.55
C LEU A 154 -12.93 -2.39 -11.65
N THR A 155 -12.44 -1.48 -10.81
CA THR A 155 -13.27 -0.48 -10.14
C THR A 155 -12.87 0.92 -10.60
N GLU A 156 -13.85 1.72 -11.01
CA GLU A 156 -13.67 3.11 -11.40
C GLU A 156 -14.10 4.04 -10.27
N PHE A 157 -13.27 5.02 -9.94
CA PHE A 157 -13.55 6.03 -8.93
C PHE A 157 -13.41 7.42 -9.52
N TYR A 158 -14.41 8.25 -9.25
CA TYR A 158 -14.46 9.64 -9.66
C TYR A 158 -14.69 10.49 -8.43
N TYR A 159 -13.79 11.44 -8.17
CA TYR A 159 -13.90 12.39 -7.07
C TYR A 159 -13.83 13.82 -7.61
N GLY A 160 -14.64 14.70 -7.04
CA GLY A 160 -14.81 16.07 -7.53
C GLY A 160 -15.70 16.13 -8.78
N GLY A 161 -16.15 17.34 -9.09
CA GLY A 161 -17.14 17.59 -10.14
C GLY A 161 -18.52 17.00 -9.82
N ILE A 162 -19.35 16.93 -10.85
CA ILE A 162 -20.72 16.39 -10.77
C ILE A 162 -20.70 14.97 -11.37
N ALA A 163 -20.69 13.95 -10.51
CA ALA A 163 -20.43 12.56 -10.89
C ALA A 163 -21.43 11.96 -11.90
N ASN A 164 -22.66 12.49 -11.99
CA ASN A 164 -23.64 12.05 -12.98
C ASN A 164 -23.35 12.54 -14.42
N LEU A 165 -22.35 13.41 -14.61
CA LEU A 165 -21.85 13.87 -15.91
C LEU A 165 -20.76 12.95 -16.48
N LEU A 166 -20.76 11.66 -16.15
CA LEU A 166 -19.77 10.68 -16.66
C LEU A 166 -20.40 9.63 -17.59
N LYS A 167 -21.60 9.89 -18.09
CA LYS A 167 -22.28 9.05 -19.09
C LYS A 167 -21.88 9.53 -20.50
N PRO A 168 -21.89 8.66 -21.52
CA PRO A 168 -21.04 8.84 -22.69
C PRO A 168 -21.19 10.24 -23.33
N ALA A 169 -20.05 10.87 -23.63
CA ALA A 169 -19.86 12.24 -24.14
C ALA A 169 -19.84 13.40 -23.13
N SER A 170 -19.94 13.15 -21.82
CA SER A 170 -19.95 14.22 -20.80
C SER A 170 -18.64 14.39 -20.01
N TRP A 171 -17.52 13.78 -20.44
CA TRP A 171 -16.22 13.98 -19.75
C TRP A 171 -15.84 15.44 -19.64
N LYS A 172 -16.06 16.21 -20.71
CA LYS A 172 -15.81 17.65 -20.70
C LYS A 172 -16.70 18.36 -19.68
N ASP A 173 -17.97 17.97 -19.58
CA ASP A 173 -18.91 18.57 -18.63
C ASP A 173 -18.53 18.22 -17.18
N TRP A 174 -18.14 16.97 -16.92
CA TRP A 174 -17.58 16.57 -15.62
C TRP A 174 -16.33 17.40 -15.30
N TRP A 175 -15.38 17.47 -16.24
CA TRP A 175 -14.16 18.25 -16.07
C TRP A 175 -14.45 19.72 -15.76
N ASP A 176 -15.30 20.36 -16.56
CA ASP A 176 -15.64 21.78 -16.41
C ASP A 176 -16.31 22.02 -15.04
N SER A 177 -17.07 21.04 -14.53
CA SER A 177 -17.69 21.10 -13.20
C SER A 177 -16.72 20.93 -12.03
N VAL A 178 -15.51 20.41 -12.24
CA VAL A 178 -14.52 20.17 -11.16
C VAL A 178 -14.17 21.47 -10.45
N SER A 179 -14.01 22.56 -11.19
CA SER A 179 -13.66 23.87 -10.62
C SER A 179 -14.70 24.37 -9.61
N GLY A 180 -15.99 24.07 -9.83
CA GLY A 180 -17.09 24.43 -8.95
C GLY A 180 -17.36 23.43 -7.82
N ASN A 181 -16.85 22.20 -7.93
CA ASN A 181 -16.99 21.17 -6.89
C ASN A 181 -15.70 20.35 -6.72
N PRO A 182 -14.59 20.95 -6.25
CA PRO A 182 -13.30 20.27 -6.23
C PRO A 182 -13.18 19.35 -5.01
N TRP A 183 -12.46 18.25 -5.16
CA TRP A 183 -12.18 17.27 -4.11
C TRP A 183 -10.72 17.35 -3.65
N LEU A 184 -10.46 17.20 -2.35
CA LEU A 184 -9.10 17.13 -1.81
C LEU A 184 -8.43 15.82 -2.26
N PHE A 185 -7.44 15.92 -3.14
CA PHE A 185 -6.74 14.75 -3.68
C PHE A 185 -5.31 14.60 -3.18
N LYS A 186 -4.74 15.68 -2.63
CA LYS A 186 -3.41 15.71 -2.03
C LYS A 186 -3.39 16.80 -0.97
N GLY A 187 -2.61 16.61 0.09
CA GLY A 187 -2.42 17.64 1.08
C GLY A 187 -1.24 17.35 2.01
N GLN A 188 -0.86 18.37 2.75
CA GLN A 188 0.08 18.29 3.86
C GLN A 188 -0.72 18.27 5.15
N LEU A 189 -0.46 17.26 5.98
CA LEU A 189 -1.06 17.13 7.30
C LEU A 189 -0.14 17.67 8.38
N GLU A 190 -0.71 18.33 9.37
CA GLU A 190 -0.02 18.75 10.58
C GLU A 190 -0.78 18.30 11.83
N PRO A 191 -0.09 18.00 12.95
CA PRO A 191 -0.75 17.57 14.17
C PRO A 191 -1.75 18.63 14.68
N ILE A 192 -2.95 18.20 15.05
CA ILE A 192 -3.99 19.12 15.57
C ILE A 192 -3.55 19.85 16.84
N THR A 193 -2.60 19.26 17.58
CA THR A 193 -2.00 19.84 18.79
C THR A 193 -1.24 21.14 18.53
N LYS A 194 -0.82 21.43 17.29
CA LYS A 194 -0.25 22.74 16.94
C LYS A 194 -1.25 23.89 17.03
N LEU A 195 -2.55 23.60 16.94
CA LEU A 195 -3.63 24.59 17.02
C LEU A 195 -4.14 24.80 18.46
N ILE A 196 -3.63 23.99 19.40
CA ILE A 196 -4.06 24.02 20.80
C ILE A 196 -2.99 24.79 21.60
N PRO A 197 -3.36 25.81 22.40
CA PRO A 197 -2.40 26.51 23.24
C PRO A 197 -1.62 25.57 24.15
N ASP A 198 -0.35 25.91 24.42
CA ASP A 198 0.48 25.15 25.35
C ASP A 198 -0.16 25.07 26.74
N GLY A 199 -0.14 23.88 27.34
CA GLY A 199 -0.71 23.64 28.66
C GLY A 199 -1.07 22.18 28.92
N PRO A 200 -1.65 21.88 30.09
CA PRO A 200 -1.94 20.50 30.51
C PRO A 200 -2.84 19.74 29.51
N LYS A 201 -3.88 20.41 28.97
CA LYS A 201 -4.78 19.82 27.98
C LYS A 201 -4.08 19.48 26.66
N ASN A 202 -3.18 20.34 26.18
CA ASN A 202 -2.39 20.04 24.97
C ASN A 202 -1.52 18.78 25.19
N VAL A 203 -0.83 18.70 26.33
CA VAL A 203 -0.02 17.53 26.70
C VAL A 203 -0.89 16.27 26.78
N ALA A 204 -2.07 16.35 27.40
CA ALA A 204 -3.00 15.24 27.51
C ALA A 204 -3.55 14.78 26.14
N ILE A 205 -3.87 15.72 25.24
CA ILE A 205 -4.33 15.41 23.88
C ILE A 205 -3.19 14.78 23.06
N THR A 206 -1.98 15.33 23.15
CA THR A 206 -0.79 14.76 22.48
C THR A 206 -0.57 13.31 22.90
N LYS A 207 -0.61 13.06 24.22
CA LYS A 207 -0.52 11.70 24.78
C LYS A 207 -1.66 10.79 24.29
N ALA A 208 -2.89 11.30 24.24
CA ALA A 208 -4.03 10.53 23.76
C ALA A 208 -3.89 10.13 22.28
N ILE A 209 -3.37 11.03 21.44
CA ILE A 209 -3.10 10.77 20.02
C ILE A 209 -2.02 9.69 19.87
N GLU A 210 -0.95 9.75 20.65
CA GLU A 210 0.09 8.71 20.67
C GLU A 210 -0.50 7.34 21.02
N ILE A 211 -1.26 7.26 22.12
CA ILE A 211 -1.93 6.01 22.54
C ILE A 211 -2.89 5.49 21.47
N TYR A 212 -3.64 6.40 20.83
CA TYR A 212 -4.56 6.04 19.75
C TYR A 212 -3.83 5.43 18.55
N LEU A 213 -2.71 6.05 18.13
CA LEU A 213 -1.89 5.55 17.03
C LEU A 213 -1.19 4.24 17.38
N ASP A 214 -0.70 4.09 18.61
CA ASP A 214 -0.10 2.84 19.08
C ASP A 214 -1.10 1.68 19.04
N LYS A 215 -2.33 1.90 19.50
CA LYS A 215 -3.40 0.90 19.41
C LYS A 215 -3.78 0.59 17.96
N ALA A 216 -3.81 1.59 17.08
CA ALA A 216 -4.04 1.36 15.65
C ALA A 216 -2.91 0.52 15.04
N TYR A 217 -1.65 0.77 15.44
CA TYR A 217 -0.50 0.01 14.98
C TYR A 217 -0.51 -1.44 15.48
N LEU A 218 -0.80 -1.66 16.77
CA LEU A 218 -0.93 -3.01 17.33
C LEU A 218 -2.02 -3.83 16.62
N ASN A 219 -3.13 -3.21 16.23
CA ASN A 219 -4.16 -3.89 15.42
C ASN A 219 -3.67 -4.26 14.02
N ASP A 220 -2.80 -3.46 13.41
CA ASP A 220 -2.15 -3.78 12.13
C ASP A 220 -1.16 -4.93 12.26
N ILE A 221 -0.40 -4.94 13.35
CA ILE A 221 0.50 -6.04 13.74
C ILE A 221 -0.30 -7.34 13.85
N LEU A 222 -1.42 -7.36 14.58
CA LEU A 222 -2.27 -8.54 14.69
C LEU A 222 -2.77 -9.02 13.33
N ARG A 223 -3.27 -8.11 12.50
CA ARG A 223 -3.80 -8.45 11.18
C ARG A 223 -2.72 -9.07 10.28
N SER A 224 -1.52 -8.51 10.29
CA SER A 224 -0.38 -9.02 9.53
C SER A 224 0.09 -10.38 10.07
N ALA A 225 0.17 -10.53 11.39
CA ALA A 225 0.54 -11.77 12.06
C ALA A 225 -0.45 -12.91 11.75
N TYR A 226 -1.76 -12.66 11.84
CA TYR A 226 -2.77 -13.67 11.48
C TYR A 226 -2.77 -14.01 10.00
N SER A 227 -2.55 -13.02 9.12
CA SER A 227 -2.38 -13.28 7.69
C SER A 227 -1.19 -14.21 7.44
N PHE A 228 -0.05 -13.97 8.09
CA PHE A 228 1.12 -14.84 8.02
C PHE A 228 0.80 -16.25 8.51
N ILE A 229 0.23 -16.40 9.71
CA ILE A 229 -0.12 -17.70 10.30
C ILE A 229 -1.06 -18.50 9.38
N SER A 230 -2.00 -17.84 8.71
CA SER A 230 -2.94 -18.51 7.81
C SER A 230 -2.28 -19.12 6.55
N LYS A 231 -1.09 -18.64 6.20
CA LYS A 231 -0.36 -19.02 4.98
C LYS A 231 0.91 -19.82 5.25
N ALA A 232 1.57 -19.57 6.37
CA ALA A 232 2.90 -20.07 6.65
C ALA A 232 2.85 -21.52 7.13
N LYS A 233 3.72 -22.36 6.56
CA LYS A 233 3.96 -23.73 7.03
C LYS A 233 5.04 -23.80 8.12
N ILE A 234 5.89 -22.77 8.21
CA ILE A 234 7.05 -22.70 9.11
C ILE A 234 7.04 -21.32 9.79
N GLY A 235 7.40 -21.28 11.07
CA GLY A 235 7.53 -20.03 11.84
C GLY A 235 6.23 -19.51 12.46
N ALA A 236 5.11 -20.22 12.29
CA ALA A 236 3.82 -19.83 12.87
C ALA A 236 3.87 -19.73 14.41
N ASP A 237 4.60 -20.62 15.08
CA ASP A 237 4.74 -20.62 16.54
C ASP A 237 5.40 -19.33 17.06
N GLN A 238 6.45 -18.88 16.38
CA GLN A 238 7.12 -17.62 16.72
C GLN A 238 6.17 -16.43 16.53
N VAL A 239 5.43 -16.40 15.43
CA VAL A 239 4.44 -15.33 15.18
C VAL A 239 3.31 -15.36 16.20
N LEU A 240 2.91 -16.54 16.68
CA LEU A 240 1.92 -16.66 17.75
C LEU A 240 2.43 -16.02 19.06
N THR A 241 3.73 -16.09 19.36
CA THR A 241 4.29 -15.34 20.50
C THR A 241 4.16 -13.82 20.34
N TYR A 242 4.31 -13.30 19.11
CA TYR A 242 4.08 -11.89 18.84
C TYR A 242 2.60 -11.52 18.96
N VAL A 243 1.69 -12.39 18.52
CA VAL A 243 0.24 -12.20 18.71
C VAL A 243 -0.08 -12.03 20.19
N THR A 244 0.41 -12.93 21.05
CA THR A 244 0.19 -12.85 22.51
C THR A 244 0.70 -11.52 23.07
N ARG A 245 1.96 -11.15 22.78
CA ARG A 245 2.54 -9.87 23.24
C ARG A 245 1.78 -8.65 22.72
N THR A 246 1.26 -8.71 21.51
CA THR A 246 0.44 -7.64 20.91
C THR A 246 -0.88 -7.49 21.66
N GLN A 247 -1.54 -8.60 21.99
CA GLN A 247 -2.77 -8.62 22.78
C GLN A 247 -2.54 -8.08 24.20
N GLU A 248 -1.42 -8.44 24.83
CA GLU A 248 -1.02 -7.91 26.14
C GLU A 248 -0.85 -6.38 26.11
N LEU A 249 -0.20 -5.83 25.08
CA LEU A 249 -0.06 -4.37 24.91
C LEU A 249 -1.41 -3.70 24.60
N LEU A 250 -2.25 -4.30 23.76
CA LEU A 250 -3.59 -3.78 23.45
C LEU A 250 -4.50 -3.71 24.68
N ALA A 251 -4.36 -4.65 25.61
CA ALA A 251 -5.12 -4.69 26.86
C ALA A 251 -4.73 -3.56 27.83
N GLN A 252 -3.60 -2.89 27.63
CA GLN A 252 -3.17 -1.77 28.47
C GLN A 252 -4.02 -0.52 28.17
N VAL A 253 -4.34 0.23 29.23
CA VAL A 253 -5.01 1.55 29.09
C VAL A 253 -4.08 2.52 28.37
N ILE A 254 -2.80 2.48 28.72
CA ILE A 254 -1.69 3.23 28.12
C ILE A 254 -0.63 2.20 27.74
N PRO A 255 -0.56 1.77 26.46
CA PRO A 255 0.51 0.89 26.02
C PRO A 255 1.87 1.61 26.13
N ASP A 256 2.93 0.86 26.46
CA ASP A 256 4.29 1.38 26.40
C ASP A 256 4.71 1.59 24.93
N HIS A 257 4.80 2.85 24.50
CA HIS A 257 5.13 3.24 23.13
C HIS A 257 6.44 2.62 22.61
N ARG A 258 7.46 2.49 23.46
CA ARG A 258 8.74 1.87 23.08
C ARG A 258 8.54 0.38 22.80
N LEU A 259 7.82 -0.33 23.67
CA LEU A 259 7.52 -1.75 23.47
C LEU A 259 6.65 -1.98 22.22
N VAL A 260 5.73 -1.07 21.92
CA VAL A 260 4.92 -1.09 20.68
C VAL A 260 5.83 -0.98 19.44
N GLY A 261 6.76 -0.03 19.42
CA GLY A 261 7.73 0.13 18.33
C GLY A 261 8.68 -1.05 18.17
N GLU A 262 9.19 -1.60 19.28
CA GLU A 262 10.07 -2.78 19.29
C GLU A 262 9.34 -4.03 18.76
N LEU A 263 8.12 -4.27 19.24
CA LEU A 263 7.31 -5.40 18.78
C LEU A 263 6.97 -5.28 17.29
N GLY A 264 6.57 -4.08 16.85
CA GLY A 264 6.29 -3.82 15.44
C GLY A 264 7.50 -4.09 14.54
N SER A 265 8.70 -3.67 14.98
CA SER A 265 9.94 -3.92 14.25
C SER A 265 10.28 -5.42 14.18
N GLN A 266 10.14 -6.14 15.30
CA GLN A 266 10.37 -7.59 15.37
C GLN A 266 9.41 -8.37 14.46
N VAL A 267 8.12 -8.01 14.50
CA VAL A 267 7.12 -8.64 13.64
C VAL A 267 7.44 -8.37 12.18
N LYS A 268 7.71 -7.11 11.82
CA LYS A 268 8.04 -6.69 10.46
C LYS A 268 9.25 -7.46 9.93
N GLU A 269 10.34 -7.51 10.68
CA GLU A 269 11.55 -8.24 10.31
C GLU A 269 11.29 -9.74 10.12
N TYR A 270 10.39 -10.32 10.90
CA TYR A 270 10.09 -11.74 10.84
C TYR A 270 9.16 -12.13 9.68
N ILE A 271 8.13 -11.31 9.41
CA ILE A 271 7.08 -11.66 8.44
C ILE A 271 7.30 -11.05 7.07
N GLU A 272 7.99 -9.91 6.97
CA GLU A 272 8.25 -9.27 5.70
C GLU A 272 9.52 -9.82 5.07
N THR A 273 9.52 -9.88 3.73
CA THR A 273 10.75 -10.19 2.99
C THR A 273 11.74 -9.04 3.20
N PRO A 274 12.95 -9.30 3.70
CA PRO A 274 13.90 -8.25 4.00
C PRO A 274 14.35 -7.53 2.73
N GLU A 275 14.63 -6.23 2.82
CA GLU A 275 14.91 -5.38 1.65
C GLU A 275 16.05 -5.91 0.79
N TRP A 276 17.10 -6.44 1.41
CA TRP A 276 18.22 -7.02 0.69
C TRP A 276 17.78 -8.19 -0.22
N PHE A 277 16.81 -9.00 0.22
CA PHE A 277 16.39 -10.18 -0.53
C PHE A 277 15.65 -9.82 -1.82
N TYR A 278 15.04 -8.63 -1.93
CA TYR A 278 14.46 -8.17 -3.20
C TYR A 278 15.50 -7.97 -4.31
N GLN A 279 16.77 -7.84 -3.95
CA GLN A 279 17.86 -7.78 -4.93
C GLN A 279 18.32 -9.17 -5.37
N ALA A 280 17.90 -10.22 -4.66
CA ALA A 280 18.27 -11.59 -4.97
C ALA A 280 17.62 -12.04 -6.28
N LYS A 281 18.36 -12.89 -6.99
CA LYS A 281 17.97 -13.47 -8.27
C LYS A 281 17.86 -14.97 -8.11
N LEU A 282 16.72 -15.53 -8.48
CA LEU A 282 16.64 -16.96 -8.78
C LEU A 282 17.23 -17.15 -10.17
N CYS A 283 18.32 -17.91 -10.24
CA CYS A 283 19.04 -18.19 -11.47
C CYS A 283 18.93 -19.67 -11.82
N TYR A 284 18.64 -19.92 -13.09
CA TYR A 284 18.57 -21.20 -13.74
C TYR A 284 19.68 -21.27 -14.78
N SER A 285 20.52 -22.30 -14.72
CA SER A 285 21.54 -22.52 -15.73
C SER A 285 21.39 -23.91 -16.31
N TRP A 286 21.61 -24.00 -17.62
CA TRP A 286 21.40 -25.22 -18.36
C TRP A 286 22.48 -25.44 -19.41
N TYR A 287 22.73 -26.71 -19.70
CA TYR A 287 23.69 -27.13 -20.71
C TYR A 287 23.17 -28.37 -21.44
N PRO A 288 23.13 -28.38 -22.78
CA PRO A 288 22.71 -29.54 -23.55
C PRO A 288 23.80 -30.61 -23.51
N ASP A 289 23.39 -31.85 -23.27
CA ASP A 289 24.24 -33.03 -23.27
C ASP A 289 23.81 -33.92 -24.44
N GLY A 290 24.65 -34.07 -25.47
CA GLY A 290 24.25 -34.73 -26.72
C GLY A 290 23.58 -33.78 -27.71
N ASP A 291 22.32 -34.03 -28.07
CA ASP A 291 21.59 -33.22 -29.06
C ASP A 291 21.26 -31.81 -28.53
N GLY A 292 22.05 -30.83 -28.95
CA GLY A 292 21.87 -29.41 -28.63
C GLY A 292 20.50 -28.84 -28.99
N GLY A 293 19.74 -29.50 -29.87
CA GLY A 293 18.39 -29.11 -30.24
C GLY A 293 17.33 -29.38 -29.17
N GLN A 294 17.63 -30.20 -28.15
CA GLN A 294 16.65 -30.55 -27.10
C GLN A 294 16.45 -29.44 -26.05
N CYS A 295 17.43 -28.56 -25.88
CA CYS A 295 17.43 -27.55 -24.83
C CYS A 295 17.61 -26.17 -25.46
N SER A 296 16.71 -25.22 -25.22
CA SER A 296 16.90 -23.86 -25.76
C SER A 296 16.32 -22.75 -24.90
N ALA A 297 17.01 -21.63 -24.86
CA ALA A 297 16.57 -20.35 -24.29
C ALA A 297 17.43 -19.23 -24.90
N SER A 298 17.11 -17.98 -24.55
CA SER A 298 17.89 -16.81 -24.98
C SER A 298 19.32 -16.78 -24.43
N ASP A 299 19.58 -17.42 -23.29
CA ASP A 299 20.89 -17.50 -22.62
C ASP A 299 21.02 -18.84 -21.86
N ARG A 300 22.26 -19.28 -21.59
CA ARG A 300 22.62 -20.45 -20.76
C ARG A 300 22.43 -20.19 -19.27
N LEU A 301 22.30 -18.92 -18.87
CA LEU A 301 21.96 -18.49 -17.51
C LEU A 301 20.75 -17.56 -17.56
N LEU A 302 19.63 -18.02 -17.03
CA LEU A 302 18.39 -17.26 -16.94
C LEU A 302 18.21 -16.83 -15.49
N CYS A 303 18.12 -15.54 -15.21
CA CYS A 303 17.92 -15.05 -13.86
C CYS A 303 16.67 -14.17 -13.77
N ALA A 304 15.98 -14.23 -12.64
CA ALA A 304 14.84 -13.38 -12.33
C ALA A 304 14.99 -12.82 -10.93
N MET A 305 14.71 -11.53 -10.76
CA MET A 305 14.59 -10.91 -9.45
C MET A 305 13.42 -11.52 -8.67
N VAL A 306 13.40 -11.35 -7.35
CA VAL A 306 12.20 -11.67 -6.54
C VAL A 306 10.96 -10.99 -7.13
N ASN A 307 9.86 -11.73 -7.19
CA ASN A 307 8.59 -11.33 -7.82
C ASN A 307 8.64 -11.12 -9.35
N SER A 308 9.72 -11.56 -10.02
CA SER A 308 9.85 -11.57 -11.48
C SER A 308 9.95 -13.01 -12.01
N MET A 309 9.84 -13.18 -13.33
CA MET A 309 10.03 -14.48 -13.99
C MET A 309 11.26 -14.48 -14.89
N THR A 310 11.87 -15.65 -15.03
CA THR A 310 12.95 -15.85 -15.99
C THR A 310 12.37 -15.83 -17.41
N PRO A 311 13.21 -15.58 -18.43
CA PRO A 311 12.85 -15.90 -19.80
C PRO A 311 12.43 -17.37 -19.97
N TRP A 312 11.70 -17.66 -21.05
CA TRP A 312 11.26 -19.02 -21.38
C TRP A 312 12.45 -19.94 -21.64
N TYR A 313 12.33 -21.17 -21.16
CA TYR A 313 13.23 -22.28 -21.42
C TYR A 313 12.46 -23.44 -22.03
N ARG A 314 13.00 -24.02 -23.10
CA ARG A 314 12.46 -25.20 -23.79
C ARG A 314 13.31 -26.42 -23.44
N ASP A 315 12.62 -27.49 -23.08
CA ASP A 315 13.15 -28.83 -22.86
C ASP A 315 12.31 -29.83 -23.66
N ASP A 316 12.86 -30.36 -24.75
CA ASP A 316 12.19 -31.30 -25.63
C ASP A 316 12.48 -32.74 -25.14
N THR A 317 11.53 -33.32 -24.40
CA THR A 317 11.62 -34.69 -23.87
C THR A 317 11.11 -35.72 -24.88
N ASP A 318 11.79 -35.87 -26.02
CA ASP A 318 11.44 -36.86 -27.06
C ASP A 318 12.40 -38.07 -27.09
N GLN A 319 12.29 -38.94 -28.11
CA GLN A 319 13.06 -40.19 -28.20
C GLN A 319 14.51 -40.00 -28.69
N ARG A 320 14.96 -38.76 -28.91
CA ARG A 320 16.35 -38.51 -29.34
C ARG A 320 17.31 -38.72 -28.16
N GLY A 321 18.51 -39.21 -28.45
CA GLY A 321 19.55 -39.41 -27.44
C GLY A 321 20.15 -38.07 -26.98
N GLY A 322 20.30 -37.89 -25.68
CA GLY A 322 20.81 -36.66 -25.07
C GLY A 322 20.03 -36.26 -23.83
N GLY A 323 20.17 -35.00 -23.41
CA GLY A 323 19.34 -34.37 -22.41
C GLY A 323 19.82 -32.98 -22.00
N CYS A 324 19.14 -32.39 -21.03
CA CYS A 324 19.48 -31.08 -20.49
C CYS A 324 20.04 -31.22 -19.07
N ARG A 325 21.30 -30.81 -18.87
CA ARG A 325 21.86 -30.65 -17.53
C ARG A 325 21.40 -29.33 -16.96
N MET A 326 20.83 -29.36 -15.78
CA MET A 326 20.18 -28.20 -15.16
C MET A 326 20.75 -27.93 -13.77
N LYS A 327 20.91 -26.65 -13.42
CA LYS A 327 21.19 -26.22 -12.05
C LYS A 327 20.38 -24.97 -11.73
N TRP A 328 19.94 -24.88 -10.48
CA TRP A 328 19.26 -23.73 -9.94
C TRP A 328 20.09 -23.16 -8.80
N GLY A 329 19.97 -21.86 -8.56
CA GLY A 329 20.59 -21.23 -7.41
C GLY A 329 20.01 -19.86 -7.16
N ILE A 330 20.03 -19.43 -5.90
CA ILE A 330 19.75 -18.04 -5.56
C ILE A 330 21.09 -17.30 -5.57
N VAL A 331 21.21 -16.36 -6.49
CA VAL A 331 22.39 -15.50 -6.65
C VAL A 331 22.02 -14.13 -6.15
N GLN A 332 22.92 -13.51 -5.40
CA GLN A 332 22.67 -12.19 -4.86
C GLN A 332 23.82 -11.26 -5.20
N GLN A 333 23.49 -10.02 -5.56
CA GLN A 333 24.44 -8.98 -5.94
C GLN A 333 24.34 -7.85 -4.91
N GLY A 334 25.39 -7.61 -4.12
CA GLY A 334 25.44 -6.51 -3.15
C GLY A 334 25.68 -6.95 -1.70
N LEU A 335 25.27 -6.11 -0.75
CA LEU A 335 25.41 -6.36 0.68
C LEU A 335 24.44 -7.47 1.12
N THR A 336 24.98 -8.65 1.37
CA THR A 336 24.25 -9.79 1.95
C THR A 336 24.59 -9.98 3.41
N PRO A 337 23.64 -10.48 4.21
CA PRO A 337 23.99 -11.08 5.49
C PRO A 337 25.01 -12.20 5.29
N ASN A 338 26.05 -12.24 6.11
CA ASN A 338 27.13 -13.23 6.00
C ASN A 338 26.63 -14.68 6.00
N TRP A 339 25.56 -14.96 6.74
CA TRP A 339 24.96 -16.29 6.79
C TRP A 339 24.38 -16.72 5.43
N PHE A 340 23.87 -15.79 4.62
CA PHE A 340 23.23 -16.12 3.34
C PHE A 340 24.26 -16.61 2.32
N ASN A 341 25.51 -16.15 2.41
CA ASN A 341 26.60 -16.61 1.55
C ASN A 341 26.97 -18.09 1.80
N GLN A 342 26.47 -18.68 2.88
CA GLN A 342 26.70 -20.08 3.24
C GLN A 342 25.53 -20.99 2.85
N VAL A 343 24.42 -20.43 2.36
CA VAL A 343 23.25 -21.21 1.94
C VAL A 343 23.59 -21.96 0.64
N GLN A 344 23.47 -23.28 0.69
CA GLN A 344 23.53 -24.16 -0.47
C GLN A 344 22.12 -24.72 -0.72
N ILE A 345 21.67 -24.69 -1.97
CA ILE A 345 20.33 -25.11 -2.40
C ILE A 345 20.44 -26.40 -3.21
#